data_AF-A0A368RM48-F1
#
_entry.id   AF-A0A368RM48-F1
#
_cell.length_a   1.000
_cell.length_b   1.000
_cell.length_c   1.000
_cell.angle_alpha   90.00
_cell.angle_beta   90.00
_cell.angle_gamma   90.00
#
_symmetry.space_group_name_H-M   'P 1'
#
loop_
_entity.id
_entity.type
_entity.pdbx_description
1 polymer ?
#
loop_
_entity_poly.entity_id
_entity_poly.type
_entity_poly.pdbx_seq_one_letter_code
_entity_poly.pdbx_strand_id
1 'polypeptide(L)'
;MIAVRDLVTARVSDVLDSSLGSVAETIKKAVDGVGDAFVRSVVDYLELELGKGGDKEGANAEAASEQLVPASDLWAVSWLGMSMYDADFGSGAPRFVAPAQMFGVGTAYMTPCANKDDGITVLFSMESEYIECFEKVFYGE
;
A
#
# COMPACT_ATOMS: atom_id res chain seq x y z
N MET A 1 -8.77 -0.48 14.12
CA MET A 1 -7.50 0.02 13.57
C MET A 1 -7.86 1.15 12.62
N ILE A 2 -7.44 2.39 12.92
CA ILE A 2 -7.59 3.50 11.96
C ILE A 2 -6.37 3.42 11.05
N ALA A 3 -6.58 3.19 9.76
CA ALA A 3 -5.53 3.29 8.77
C ALA A 3 -5.51 4.73 8.27
N VAL A 4 -4.46 5.48 8.61
CA VAL A 4 -4.22 6.81 8.05
C VAL A 4 -3.38 6.63 6.79
N ARG A 5 -3.85 7.22 5.69
CA ARG A 5 -3.20 7.16 4.39
C ARG A 5 -2.73 8.55 4.01
N ASP A 6 -1.61 8.61 3.32
CA ASP A 6 -1.16 9.81 2.63
C ASP A 6 -0.97 9.50 1.14
N LEU A 7 -1.15 10.50 0.29
CA LEU A 7 -1.08 10.37 -1.16
C LEU A 7 0.07 11.22 -1.68
N VAL A 8 0.96 10.58 -2.44
CA VAL A 8 1.99 11.27 -3.21
C VAL A 8 1.56 11.31 -4.66
N THR A 9 1.56 12.51 -5.24
CA THR A 9 1.32 12.69 -6.67
C THR A 9 2.59 13.22 -7.34
N ALA A 10 2.88 12.67 -8.52
CA ALA A 10 3.98 13.09 -9.37
C ALA A 10 3.56 12.93 -10.83
N ARG A 11 4.16 13.72 -11.74
CA ARG A 11 3.96 13.48 -13.17
C ARG A 11 4.70 12.22 -13.56
N VAL A 12 4.11 11.46 -14.48
CA VAL A 12 4.76 10.24 -15.03
C VAL A 12 6.14 10.57 -15.60
N SER A 13 6.29 11.70 -16.30
CA SER A 13 7.59 12.18 -16.79
C SER A 13 8.61 12.34 -15.68
N ASP A 14 8.21 12.95 -14.56
CA ASP A 14 9.12 13.25 -13.46
C ASP A 14 9.57 11.96 -12.76
N VAL A 15 8.70 10.94 -12.71
CA VAL A 15 9.05 9.61 -12.19
C VAL A 15 10.02 8.89 -13.12
N LEU A 16 9.77 8.91 -14.43
CA LEU A 16 10.60 8.24 -15.44
C LEU A 16 11.97 8.90 -15.62
N ASP A 17 12.04 10.23 -15.51
CA ASP A 17 13.27 11.01 -15.67
C ASP A 17 14.10 11.06 -14.37
N SER A 18 13.53 10.66 -13.24
CA SER A 18 14.20 10.63 -11.93
C SER A 18 14.96 9.34 -11.70
N SER A 19 16.03 9.42 -10.89
CA SER A 19 16.65 8.21 -10.34
C SER A 19 15.71 7.51 -9.34
N LEU A 20 15.84 6.19 -9.22
CA LEU A 20 15.09 5.40 -8.23
C LEU A 20 15.24 5.95 -6.80
N GLY A 21 16.44 6.40 -6.42
CA GLY A 21 16.69 7.00 -5.12
C GLY A 21 15.91 8.29 -4.88
N SER A 22 15.74 9.11 -5.92
CA SER A 22 14.93 10.34 -5.85
C SER A 22 13.45 10.03 -5.67
N VAL A 23 12.92 9.05 -6.40
CA VAL A 23 11.53 8.59 -6.25
C VAL A 23 11.31 8.03 -4.84
N ALA A 24 12.24 7.21 -4.35
CA ALA A 24 12.20 6.66 -2.99
C ALA A 24 12.24 7.77 -1.91
N GLU A 25 13.02 8.82 -2.11
CA GLU A 25 13.07 9.97 -1.20
C GLU A 25 11.73 10.73 -1.16
N THR A 26 11.06 10.89 -2.31
CA THR A 26 9.72 11.51 -2.37
C THR A 26 8.70 10.69 -1.58
N ILE A 27 8.68 9.36 -1.77
CA ILE A 27 7.80 8.46 -1.00
C ILE A 27 8.13 8.57 0.49
N LYS A 28 9.41 8.53 0.85
CA LYS A 28 9.86 8.64 2.24
C LYS A 28 9.39 9.96 2.88
N LYS A 29 9.53 11.10 2.20
CA LYS A 29 9.10 12.40 2.72
C LYS A 29 7.61 12.44 3.04
N ALA A 30 6.78 11.80 2.23
CA ALA A 30 5.36 11.70 2.49
C ALA A 30 5.06 10.80 3.70
N VAL A 31 5.68 9.63 3.75
CA VAL A 31 5.55 8.72 4.91
C VAL A 31 6.01 9.40 6.20
N ASP A 32 7.14 10.12 6.19
CA ASP A 32 7.67 10.88 7.32
C ASP A 32 6.73 12.05 7.71
N GLY A 33 5.90 12.53 6.79
CA GLY A 33 4.87 13.55 7.02
C GLY A 33 3.68 13.04 7.86
N VAL A 34 3.45 11.73 7.90
CA VAL A 34 2.39 11.10 8.69
C VAL A 34 2.81 10.93 10.15
N GLY A 35 2.99 12.05 10.83
CA GLY A 35 3.34 12.12 12.26
C GLY A 35 2.15 12.19 13.21
N ASP A 36 2.43 12.26 14.51
CA ASP A 36 1.42 12.38 15.58
C ASP A 36 0.46 13.56 15.38
N ALA A 37 0.98 14.73 14.99
CA ALA A 37 0.16 15.92 14.73
C ALA A 37 -0.81 15.71 13.55
N PHE A 38 -0.35 15.07 12.48
CA PHE A 38 -1.19 14.76 11.31
C PHE A 38 -2.29 13.77 11.69
N VAL A 39 -1.94 12.68 12.38
CA VAL A 39 -2.90 11.66 12.84
C VAL A 39 -3.97 12.29 13.74
N ARG A 40 -3.58 13.15 14.70
CA ARG A 40 -4.56 13.88 15.53
C ARG A 40 -5.47 14.77 14.69
N SER A 41 -4.92 15.51 13.73
CA SER A 41 -5.73 16.34 12.83
C SER A 41 -6.75 15.53 12.03
N VAL A 42 -6.38 14.32 11.59
CA VAL A 42 -7.32 13.42 10.89
C VAL A 42 -8.43 12.95 11.84
N VAL A 43 -8.08 12.58 13.07
CA VAL A 43 -9.08 12.19 14.08
C VAL A 43 -10.03 13.35 14.38
N ASP A 44 -9.51 14.55 14.64
CA ASP A 44 -10.31 15.75 14.90
C ASP A 44 -11.25 16.06 13.73
N TYR A 45 -10.76 15.94 12.49
CA TYR A 45 -11.58 16.11 11.29
C TYR A 45 -12.71 15.08 11.21
N LEU A 46 -12.40 13.80 11.42
CA LEU A 46 -13.39 12.73 11.41
C LEU A 46 -14.44 12.90 12.51
N GLU A 47 -14.05 13.34 13.71
CA GLU A 47 -14.98 13.62 14.81
C GLU A 47 -15.93 14.79 14.47
N LEU A 48 -15.43 15.83 13.83
CA LEU A 48 -16.24 16.97 13.38
C LEU A 48 -17.23 16.58 12.27
N GLU A 49 -16.82 15.77 11.31
CA GLU A 49 -17.69 15.35 10.21
C GLU A 49 -18.73 14.32 10.67
N LEU A 50 -18.35 13.36 11.52
CA LEU A 50 -19.28 12.39 12.11
C LEU A 50 -20.23 13.04 13.13
N GLY A 51 -19.79 14.07 13.84
CA GLY A 51 -20.59 14.82 14.81
C GLY A 51 -21.69 15.68 14.18
N LYS A 52 -21.57 16.03 12.89
CA LYS A 52 -22.59 16.80 12.15
C LYS A 52 -23.77 15.97 11.65
N GLY A 53 -23.86 14.69 12.02
CA GLY A 53 -24.87 13.77 11.48
C GLY A 53 -24.61 13.39 10.03
N GLY A 54 -23.39 13.59 9.53
CA GLY A 54 -22.95 13.13 8.23
C GLY A 54 -22.99 11.60 8.17
N ASP A 55 -23.56 11.08 7.10
CA ASP A 55 -23.76 9.65 6.88
C ASP A 55 -22.46 8.89 7.18
N LYS A 56 -22.54 7.93 8.11
CA LYS A 56 -21.46 7.00 8.47
C LYS A 56 -20.91 6.23 7.26
N GLU A 57 -21.59 6.30 6.13
CA GLU A 57 -21.15 5.79 4.83
C GLU A 57 -20.03 6.64 4.22
N GLY A 58 -19.93 7.95 4.44
CA GLY A 58 -18.91 8.80 3.78
C GLY A 58 -17.49 8.58 4.30
N ALA A 59 -17.31 8.52 5.62
CA ALA A 59 -16.00 8.29 6.24
C ALA A 59 -15.51 6.83 6.07
N ASN A 60 -16.44 5.88 5.93
CA ASN A 60 -16.12 4.51 5.57
C ASN A 60 -16.03 4.30 4.06
N ALA A 61 -16.64 5.14 3.21
CA ALA A 61 -16.59 4.99 1.75
C ALA A 61 -15.20 5.24 1.17
N GLU A 62 -14.37 6.10 1.78
CA GLU A 62 -12.97 6.20 1.36
C GLU A 62 -12.12 4.96 1.75
N ALA A 63 -12.56 4.22 2.77
CA ALA A 63 -11.93 2.97 3.20
C ALA A 63 -12.57 1.71 2.56
N ALA A 64 -13.82 1.79 2.10
CA ALA A 64 -14.68 0.66 1.73
C ALA A 64 -15.32 0.78 0.34
N SER A 65 -15.10 1.89 -0.38
CA SER A 65 -15.37 1.84 -1.81
C SER A 65 -14.26 1.00 -2.43
N GLU A 66 -14.67 -0.09 -3.07
CA GLU A 66 -13.91 -0.84 -4.06
C GLU A 66 -13.63 0.05 -5.28
N GLN A 67 -13.12 1.27 -5.05
CA GLN A 67 -12.66 2.18 -6.06
C GLN A 67 -11.40 1.55 -6.63
N LEU A 68 -11.58 0.95 -7.81
CA LEU A 68 -10.50 0.61 -8.73
C LEU A 68 -9.50 1.77 -8.69
N VAL A 69 -8.29 1.47 -8.22
CA VAL A 69 -7.17 2.40 -8.29
C VAL A 69 -7.08 2.83 -9.76
N PRO A 70 -7.13 4.14 -10.08
CA PRO A 70 -6.99 4.58 -11.47
C PRO A 70 -5.75 3.95 -12.10
N ALA A 71 -5.79 3.69 -13.42
CA ALA A 71 -4.67 3.01 -14.09
C ALA A 71 -3.31 3.74 -13.94
N SER A 72 -3.32 5.04 -13.63
CA SER A 72 -2.12 5.85 -13.35
C SER A 72 -1.62 5.77 -11.91
N ASP A 73 -2.41 5.20 -11.02
CA ASP A 73 -2.21 5.25 -9.58
C ASP A 73 -1.80 3.87 -9.07
N LEU A 74 -1.10 3.86 -7.94
CA LEU A 74 -0.59 2.64 -7.32
C LEU A 74 -0.92 2.66 -5.83
N TRP A 75 -1.62 1.63 -5.37
CA TRP A 75 -1.83 1.39 -3.96
C TRP A 75 -0.87 0.31 -3.46
N ALA A 76 0.14 0.72 -2.70
CA ALA A 76 1.08 -0.18 -2.05
C ALA A 76 0.80 -0.35 -0.55
N VAL A 77 0.85 -1.58 -0.06
CA VAL A 77 0.71 -1.94 1.35
C VAL A 77 1.91 -2.77 1.80
N SER A 78 2.55 -2.37 2.90
CA SER A 78 3.66 -3.11 3.49
C SER A 78 3.20 -3.94 4.69
N TRP A 79 3.37 -5.25 4.61
CA TRP A 79 3.18 -6.21 5.70
C TRP A 79 4.50 -6.61 6.37
N LEU A 80 5.60 -5.96 5.99
CA LEU A 80 6.95 -6.28 6.49
C LEU A 80 7.11 -6.06 8.00
N GLY A 81 6.34 -5.13 8.58
CA GLY A 81 6.31 -4.89 10.02
C GLY A 81 5.40 -5.84 10.81
N MET A 82 4.67 -6.74 10.14
CA MET A 82 3.71 -7.63 10.79
C MET A 82 4.37 -8.98 11.12
N SER A 83 4.11 -9.48 12.33
CA SER A 83 4.58 -10.78 12.84
C SER A 83 3.78 -11.96 12.25
N MET A 84 3.67 -12.03 10.93
CA MET A 84 2.78 -12.96 10.23
C MET A 84 3.21 -14.42 10.35
N TYR A 85 4.52 -14.65 10.39
CA TYR A 85 5.10 -16.00 10.49
C TYR A 85 5.25 -16.50 11.93
N ASP A 86 4.90 -15.68 12.93
CA ASP A 86 4.91 -16.07 14.34
C ASP A 86 3.63 -16.82 14.76
N ALA A 87 2.67 -16.97 13.84
CA ALA A 87 1.40 -17.64 14.08
C ALA A 87 1.54 -19.17 14.12
N ASP A 88 2.05 -19.71 15.23
CA ASP A 88 2.14 -21.14 15.49
C ASP A 88 1.02 -21.62 16.43
N PHE A 89 0.13 -22.47 15.91
CA PHE A 89 -0.98 -23.08 16.65
C PHE A 89 -0.64 -24.46 17.23
N GLY A 90 0.64 -24.83 17.28
CA GLY A 90 1.14 -26.16 17.67
C GLY A 90 1.47 -27.07 16.49
N SER A 91 1.39 -26.56 15.25
CA SER A 91 1.72 -27.28 14.01
C SER A 91 2.95 -26.70 13.29
N GLY A 92 3.64 -25.74 13.91
CA GLY A 92 4.73 -24.97 13.30
C GLY A 92 4.24 -23.69 12.64
N ALA A 93 5.20 -22.83 12.31
CA ALA A 93 4.97 -21.55 11.64
C ALA A 93 4.35 -21.71 10.23
N PRO A 94 3.60 -20.71 9.74
CA PRO A 94 3.07 -20.71 8.39
C PRO A 94 4.18 -20.85 7.34
N ARG A 95 3.93 -21.64 6.29
CA ARG A 95 4.88 -21.73 5.16
C ARG A 95 4.73 -20.58 4.17
N PHE A 96 3.54 -20.01 4.08
CA PHE A 96 3.20 -18.94 3.14
C PHE A 96 2.08 -18.10 3.72
N VAL A 97 2.20 -16.78 3.58
CA VAL A 97 1.15 -15.84 3.97
C VAL A 97 1.02 -14.78 2.87
N ALA A 98 -0.20 -14.60 2.38
CA ALA A 98 -0.53 -13.63 1.34
C ALA A 98 -1.99 -13.17 1.48
N PRO A 99 -2.36 -12.04 0.86
CA PRO A 99 -3.75 -11.64 0.75
C PRO A 99 -4.59 -12.74 0.09
N ALA A 100 -5.79 -12.99 0.63
CA ALA A 100 -6.72 -13.95 0.02
C ALA A 100 -7.26 -13.48 -1.33
N GLN A 101 -7.36 -12.16 -1.51
CA GLN A 101 -7.79 -11.51 -2.74
C GLN A 101 -7.06 -10.16 -2.88
N MET A 102 -6.75 -9.78 -4.12
CA MET A 102 -6.23 -8.44 -4.45
C MET A 102 -7.40 -7.49 -4.71
N PHE A 103 -7.32 -6.25 -4.22
CA PHE A 103 -8.41 -5.26 -4.28
C PHE A 103 -8.46 -4.50 -5.63
N GLY A 104 -8.28 -5.21 -6.75
CA GLY A 104 -8.29 -4.64 -8.10
C GLY A 104 -6.90 -4.43 -8.71
N VAL A 105 -6.87 -3.91 -9.94
CA VAL A 105 -5.63 -3.53 -10.63
C VAL A 105 -4.96 -2.34 -9.94
N GLY A 106 -3.63 -2.26 -10.00
CA GLY A 106 -2.87 -1.19 -9.35
C GLY A 106 -2.69 -1.39 -7.84
N THR A 107 -2.85 -2.62 -7.32
CA THR A 107 -2.62 -2.93 -5.91
C THR A 107 -1.36 -3.79 -5.71
N ALA A 108 -0.52 -3.41 -4.76
CA ALA A 108 0.74 -4.08 -4.43
C ALA A 108 0.83 -4.40 -2.94
N TYR A 109 1.26 -5.62 -2.60
CA TYR A 109 1.54 -6.06 -1.23
C TYR A 109 2.98 -6.50 -1.11
N MET A 110 3.68 -5.94 -0.13
CA MET A 110 5.04 -6.36 0.24
C MET A 110 4.94 -7.26 1.47
N THR A 111 5.27 -8.54 1.32
CA THR A 111 5.18 -9.52 2.39
C THR A 111 6.57 -10.07 2.73
N PRO A 112 6.84 -10.37 4.02
CA PRO A 112 8.04 -11.09 4.38
C PRO A 112 8.00 -12.51 3.78
N CYS A 113 9.17 -13.09 3.53
CA CYS A 113 9.28 -14.51 3.22
C CYS A 113 9.25 -15.34 4.52
N ALA A 114 8.94 -16.64 4.42
CA ALA A 114 8.91 -17.53 5.57
C ALA A 114 10.28 -17.66 6.25
N ASN A 115 11.35 -17.62 5.46
CA ASN A 115 12.70 -17.48 5.93
C ASN A 115 13.14 -16.02 5.80
N LYS A 116 13.76 -15.48 6.85
CA LYS A 116 14.20 -14.07 6.90
C LYS A 116 15.32 -13.75 5.92
N ASP A 117 16.08 -14.76 5.51
CA ASP A 117 17.17 -14.62 4.54
C ASP A 117 16.68 -14.62 3.08
N ASP A 118 15.41 -15.00 2.83
CA ASP A 118 14.83 -15.12 1.49
C ASP A 118 14.29 -13.78 0.94
N GLY A 119 14.58 -12.66 1.61
CA GLY A 119 14.21 -11.33 1.16
C GLY A 119 12.73 -10.98 1.33
N ILE A 120 12.15 -10.33 0.31
CA ILE A 120 10.79 -9.79 0.31
C ILE A 120 10.04 -10.32 -0.90
N THR A 121 8.81 -10.76 -0.71
CA THR A 121 7.88 -11.06 -1.79
C THR A 121 7.02 -9.83 -2.08
N VAL A 122 6.87 -9.48 -3.36
CA VAL A 122 5.96 -8.43 -3.81
C VAL A 122 4.85 -9.05 -4.64
N LEU A 123 3.62 -9.00 -4.16
CA LEU A 123 2.43 -9.40 -4.92
C LEU A 123 1.87 -8.15 -5.59
N PHE A 124 1.80 -8.13 -6.91
CA PHE A 124 1.34 -6.97 -7.67
C PHE A 124 0.25 -7.35 -8.66
N SER A 125 -0.85 -6.59 -8.66
CA SER A 125 -1.99 -6.76 -9.56
C SER A 125 -1.95 -5.70 -10.65
N MET A 126 -1.94 -6.12 -11.92
CA MET A 126 -1.94 -5.25 -13.09
C MET A 126 -2.75 -5.85 -14.24
N GLU A 127 -3.08 -5.05 -15.25
CA GLU A 127 -3.70 -5.54 -16.49
C GLU A 127 -2.73 -6.46 -17.24
N SER A 128 -3.25 -7.54 -17.82
CA SER A 128 -2.43 -8.60 -18.45
C SER A 128 -1.54 -8.07 -19.58
N GLU A 129 -2.00 -7.03 -20.26
CA GLU A 129 -1.36 -6.38 -21.39
C GLU A 129 -0.05 -5.67 -20.99
N TYR A 130 0.11 -5.32 -19.71
CA TYR A 130 1.32 -4.67 -19.19
C TYR A 130 2.33 -5.62 -18.56
N ILE A 131 2.00 -6.90 -18.35
CA ILE A 131 2.89 -7.86 -17.65
C ILE A 131 4.22 -8.00 -18.39
N GLU A 132 4.19 -8.22 -19.71
CA GLU A 132 5.43 -8.37 -20.49
C GLU A 132 6.28 -7.09 -20.52
N CYS A 133 5.62 -5.92 -20.49
CA CYS A 133 6.32 -4.63 -20.44
C CYS A 133 6.97 -4.42 -19.06
N PHE A 134 6.25 -4.77 -18.00
CA PHE A 134 6.72 -4.67 -16.63
C PHE A 134 7.95 -5.57 -16.40
N GLU A 135 7.93 -6.81 -16.87
CA GLU A 135 9.08 -7.73 -16.72
C GLU A 135 10.35 -7.16 -17.37
N LYS A 136 10.24 -6.61 -18.57
CA LYS A 136 11.37 -5.96 -19.27
C LYS A 136 11.94 -4.79 -18.49
N VAL A 137 11.07 -3.90 -18.01
CA VAL A 137 11.50 -2.73 -17.22
C VAL A 137 12.08 -3.14 -15.87
N PHE A 138 11.51 -4.16 -15.23
CA PHE A 138 11.91 -4.60 -13.89
C PHE A 138 13.25 -5.34 -13.88
N TYR A 139 13.48 -6.23 -14.85
CA TYR A 139 14.72 -6.99 -14.95
C TYR A 139 15.79 -6.31 -15.82
N GLY A 140 15.41 -5.29 -16.59
CA GLY A 140 16.32 -4.60 -17.50
C GLY A 140 16.69 -5.41 -18.75
N GLU A 141 15.80 -6.32 -19.20
CA GLU A 141 15.94 -7.11 -20.44
C GLU A 141 15.14 -6.52 -21.61
#